data_AF-A0A6B1PVS1-F1
#
_entry.id   AF-A0A6B1PVS1-F1
#
_cell.length_a   1.000
_cell.length_b   1.000
_cell.length_c   1.000
_cell.angle_alpha   90.00
_cell.angle_beta   90.00
_cell.angle_gamma   90.00
#
_symmetry.space_group_name_H-M   'P 1'
#
loop_
_entity.id
_entity.type
_entity.pdbx_description
1 polymer ?
#
loop_
_entity_poly.entity_id
_entity_poly.type
_entity_poly.pdbx_seq_one_letter_code
_entity_poly.pdbx_strand_id
1 'polypeptide(L)'
;MDLREAVAEHWDTLLVVYGHGAMEGFHAGLETAAVFLRARTADQQLLKIFRFSARDDEGAVEKDFQGLLSRGGGRSRHGYVARRRPDPAASLAFDLHDPDIEDRRSDLAGFGGVSLLGDLYHQLPTLHLADAKNWTCSAEDPGAVRLLGGRDVGRDGTIAPTTEETLWGHVPESHLLAPGDLLVRSVQHPTDPGGFVVAELTPQDLPAAATHMAIPLRPRPGLDAQQRRFAVLFLGMPLARKLIGLQAGLHLGGSKLRALPIPQPDEALAKALDDVTAARTRLEGWQEEADSLLASVFLDRTAAAARSRIIASGRGLRLRVEAASLLDDLGHTVRTRFPYPVASRWREAEAQTSAGPSQGAYAAVLDTTEILLCYTAQLALALASSSGIELGSATAIKDKLSAGRGGPGFGDWAFVLQEVSTSRKLRALPPGHPLHDLRSLLDNKETAQARQRLSDRRNDQAHLRRIDPVDLPRATSEALADLTCLLEAARFLADWPLLHLTTVRWDALTRTAALEYRELTGDHPVVPTRTMTVPRNDLEAGSLYMRDSDHELHLLRPFLVGRDCPTCRLWSTFHVDRAPKDKVILKSLEHGHVVEDASPVLRASLEHVQLL
;
A
#
# COMPACT_ATOMS: atom_id res chain seq x y z
N MET A 1 -31.21 -36.58 1.58
CA MET A 1 -31.55 -35.56 2.59
C MET A 1 -30.36 -35.49 3.53
N ASP A 2 -29.62 -34.38 3.49
CA ASP A 2 -28.48 -34.18 4.39
C ASP A 2 -29.02 -34.15 5.83
N LEU A 3 -28.32 -34.81 6.77
CA LEU A 3 -28.67 -34.77 8.20
C LEU A 3 -28.81 -33.33 8.70
N ARG A 4 -28.00 -32.40 8.17
CA ARG A 4 -28.05 -30.98 8.55
C ARG A 4 -29.33 -30.29 8.11
N GLU A 5 -29.78 -30.54 6.89
CA GLU A 5 -31.04 -30.00 6.35
C GLU A 5 -32.21 -30.52 7.18
N ALA A 6 -32.24 -31.83 7.45
CA ALA A 6 -33.28 -32.46 8.27
C ALA A 6 -33.34 -31.91 9.70
N VAL A 7 -32.17 -31.63 10.30
CA VAL A 7 -32.10 -31.01 11.64
C VAL A 7 -32.60 -29.56 11.58
N ALA A 8 -32.21 -28.78 10.57
CA ALA A 8 -32.57 -27.37 10.46
C ALA A 8 -34.06 -27.11 10.15
N GLU A 9 -34.78 -28.10 9.61
CA GLU A 9 -36.23 -28.04 9.42
C GLU A 9 -36.96 -27.88 10.76
N HIS A 10 -36.53 -28.62 11.79
CA HIS A 10 -37.22 -28.72 13.08
C HIS A 10 -36.48 -28.05 14.26
N TRP A 11 -35.18 -27.78 14.12
CA TRP A 11 -34.33 -27.30 15.20
C TRP A 11 -33.53 -26.05 14.81
N ASP A 12 -33.33 -25.16 15.77
CA ASP A 12 -32.38 -24.05 15.73
C ASP A 12 -31.10 -24.43 16.46
N THR A 13 -29.95 -24.16 15.84
CA THR A 13 -28.65 -24.31 16.51
C THR A 13 -28.35 -23.07 17.33
N LEU A 14 -28.20 -23.24 18.64
CA LEU A 14 -27.98 -22.14 19.59
C LEU A 14 -26.50 -21.96 19.93
N LEU A 15 -25.79 -23.07 20.09
CA LEU A 15 -24.40 -23.07 20.53
C LEU A 15 -23.65 -24.21 19.88
N VAL A 16 -22.43 -23.93 19.42
CA VAL A 16 -21.44 -24.95 19.03
C VAL A 16 -20.19 -24.76 19.89
N VAL A 17 -19.77 -25.84 20.56
CA VAL A 17 -18.54 -25.84 21.37
C VAL A 17 -17.55 -26.81 20.76
N TYR A 18 -16.39 -26.30 20.36
CA TYR A 18 -15.27 -27.06 19.84
C TYR A 18 -14.22 -27.30 20.94
N GLY A 19 -13.73 -28.53 21.06
CA GLY A 19 -12.69 -28.93 22.01
C GLY A 19 -11.57 -29.70 21.33
N HIS A 20 -10.32 -29.25 21.48
CA HIS A 20 -9.14 -29.99 21.03
C HIS A 20 -8.59 -30.86 22.16
N GLY A 21 -8.46 -32.17 21.90
CA GLY A 21 -7.92 -33.12 22.88
C GLY A 21 -8.76 -33.21 24.16
N ALA A 22 -10.03 -32.78 24.11
CA ALA A 22 -10.91 -32.64 25.27
C ALA A 22 -11.63 -33.95 25.67
N MET A 23 -11.60 -34.98 24.81
CA MET A 23 -12.23 -36.28 25.09
C MET A 23 -11.17 -37.34 25.36
N GLU A 24 -11.23 -37.97 26.53
CA GLU A 24 -10.40 -39.12 26.86
C GLU A 24 -10.64 -40.28 25.87
N GLY A 25 -9.55 -40.94 25.46
CA GLY A 25 -9.59 -42.04 24.49
C GLY A 25 -9.51 -41.63 23.01
N PHE A 26 -9.51 -40.33 22.70
CA PHE A 26 -9.29 -39.81 21.34
C PHE A 26 -7.89 -39.24 21.16
N HIS A 27 -7.38 -39.26 19.93
CA HIS A 27 -6.07 -38.67 19.61
C HIS A 27 -6.08 -37.15 19.90
N ALA A 28 -5.03 -36.64 20.54
CA ALA A 28 -4.95 -35.23 20.98
C ALA A 28 -5.05 -34.20 19.83
N GLY A 29 -4.81 -34.62 18.59
CA GLY A 29 -4.99 -33.81 17.39
C GLY A 29 -6.42 -33.77 16.82
N LEU A 30 -7.38 -34.46 17.44
CA LEU A 30 -8.77 -34.50 16.98
C LEU A 30 -9.58 -33.38 17.67
N GLU A 31 -10.31 -32.60 16.87
CA GLU A 31 -11.26 -31.61 17.35
C GLU A 31 -12.65 -32.25 17.46
N THR A 32 -13.28 -32.12 18.61
CA THR A 32 -14.65 -32.58 18.85
C THR A 32 -15.58 -31.39 18.93
N ALA A 33 -16.83 -31.56 18.51
CA ALA A 33 -17.83 -30.50 18.52
C ALA A 33 -19.10 -30.96 19.24
N ALA A 34 -19.55 -30.19 20.23
CA ALA A 34 -20.85 -30.34 20.86
C ALA A 34 -21.81 -29.29 20.30
N VAL A 35 -22.94 -29.73 19.74
CA VAL A 35 -23.96 -28.87 19.12
C VAL A 35 -25.22 -28.88 19.96
N PHE A 36 -25.67 -27.69 20.37
CA PHE A 36 -26.85 -27.51 21.21
C PHE A 36 -28.01 -26.99 20.36
N LEU A 37 -29.09 -27.75 20.36
CA LEU A 37 -30.27 -27.53 19.53
C LEU A 37 -31.48 -27.14 20.39
N ARG A 38 -32.37 -26.32 19.84
CA ARG A 38 -33.69 -26.02 20.40
C ARG A 38 -34.76 -26.16 19.34
N ALA A 39 -35.96 -26.58 19.71
CA ALA A 39 -37.09 -26.63 18.78
C ALA A 39 -37.29 -25.25 18.12
N ARG A 40 -37.51 -25.25 16.81
CA ARG A 40 -37.58 -24.02 16.00
C ARG A 40 -38.73 -23.12 16.45
N THR A 41 -38.42 -21.84 16.64
CA THR A 41 -39.41 -20.80 17.00
C THR A 41 -39.46 -19.70 15.94
N ALA A 42 -40.49 -18.84 15.98
CA ALA A 42 -40.58 -17.68 15.08
C ALA A 42 -39.48 -16.63 15.33
N ASP A 43 -38.97 -16.54 16.56
CA ASP A 43 -37.91 -15.59 16.93
C ASP A 43 -36.53 -16.05 16.45
N GLN A 44 -35.80 -15.15 15.80
CA GLN A 44 -34.44 -15.40 15.35
C GLN A 44 -33.49 -15.52 16.56
N GLN A 45 -33.01 -16.73 16.81
CA GLN A 45 -32.02 -16.99 17.85
C GLN A 45 -30.60 -16.71 17.35
N LEU A 46 -29.78 -16.16 18.24
CA LEU A 46 -28.35 -15.92 17.97
C LEU A 46 -27.56 -17.21 18.13
N LEU A 47 -26.70 -17.50 17.16
CA LEU A 47 -25.77 -18.64 17.23
C LEU A 47 -24.51 -18.22 17.98
N LYS A 48 -24.14 -18.97 19.00
CA LYS A 48 -22.88 -18.81 19.73
C LYS A 48 -21.90 -19.90 19.33
N ILE A 49 -20.64 -19.55 19.15
CA ILE A 49 -19.60 -20.52 18.81
C ILE A 49 -18.43 -20.32 19.77
N PHE A 50 -17.92 -21.41 20.33
CA PHE A 50 -16.84 -21.40 21.31
C PHE A 50 -15.81 -22.48 20.98
N ARG A 51 -14.52 -22.22 21.21
CA ARG A 51 -13.42 -23.17 20.98
C ARG A 51 -12.38 -23.08 22.07
N PHE A 52 -12.00 -24.22 22.62
CA PHE A 52 -10.96 -24.35 23.63
C PHE A 52 -10.03 -25.55 23.34
N SER A 53 -8.91 -25.57 24.03
CA SER A 53 -7.93 -26.66 24.04
C SER A 53 -7.80 -27.23 25.44
N ALA A 54 -7.51 -28.53 25.55
CA ALA A 54 -7.20 -29.17 26.84
C ALA A 54 -5.97 -28.58 27.55
N ARG A 55 -5.17 -27.74 26.87
CA ARG A 55 -4.03 -27.02 27.46
C ARG A 55 -4.38 -25.65 28.02
N ASP A 56 -5.59 -25.15 27.76
CA ASP A 56 -6.02 -23.85 28.25
C ASP A 56 -6.34 -23.91 29.76
N ASP A 57 -6.20 -22.77 30.45
CA ASP A 57 -6.55 -22.65 31.86
C ASP A 57 -8.06 -22.78 32.06
N GLU A 58 -8.49 -23.81 32.80
CA GLU A 58 -9.90 -24.19 32.96
C GLU A 58 -10.74 -23.04 33.53
N GLY A 59 -10.25 -22.36 34.58
CA GLY A 59 -10.96 -21.26 35.22
C GLY A 59 -11.14 -20.05 34.29
N ALA A 60 -10.14 -19.75 33.46
CA ALA A 60 -10.25 -18.70 32.45
C ALA A 60 -11.21 -19.08 31.31
N VAL A 61 -11.18 -20.33 30.85
CA VAL A 61 -12.08 -20.85 29.80
C VAL A 61 -13.53 -20.80 30.27
N GLU A 62 -13.82 -21.29 31.48
CA GLU A 62 -15.17 -21.29 32.05
C GLU A 62 -15.71 -19.86 32.18
N LYS A 63 -14.91 -18.94 32.71
CA LYS A 63 -15.28 -17.53 32.84
C LYS A 63 -15.58 -16.88 31.49
N ASP A 64 -14.77 -17.14 30.46
CA ASP A 64 -14.99 -16.61 29.11
C ASP A 64 -16.26 -17.20 28.49
N PHE A 65 -16.50 -18.50 28.70
CA PHE A 65 -17.70 -19.20 28.23
C PHE A 65 -18.98 -18.63 28.86
N GLN A 66 -19.02 -18.47 30.19
CA GLN A 66 -20.14 -17.82 30.88
C GLN A 66 -20.37 -16.39 30.38
N GLY A 67 -19.27 -15.66 30.14
CA GLY A 67 -19.31 -14.34 29.51
C GLY A 67 -19.96 -14.37 28.12
N LEU A 68 -19.61 -15.34 27.27
CA LEU A 68 -20.20 -15.48 25.93
C LEU A 68 -21.70 -15.82 26.00
N LEU A 69 -22.12 -16.66 26.94
CA LEU A 69 -23.52 -17.06 27.11
C LEU A 69 -24.44 -15.88 27.49
N SER A 70 -23.93 -14.83 28.13
CA SER A 70 -24.70 -13.62 28.45
C SER A 70 -24.66 -12.53 27.36
N ARG A 71 -23.76 -12.64 26.38
CA ARG A 71 -23.61 -11.63 25.30
C ARG A 71 -24.70 -11.74 24.23
N GLY A 72 -25.12 -10.58 23.70
CA GLY A 72 -25.97 -10.44 22.51
C GLY A 72 -25.21 -10.22 21.19
N GLY A 73 -23.88 -10.16 21.23
CA GLY A 73 -23.05 -9.89 20.05
C GLY A 73 -21.55 -9.82 20.36
N GLY A 74 -20.73 -9.88 19.32
CA GLY A 74 -19.28 -9.66 19.39
C GLY A 74 -18.47 -10.90 19.77
N ARG A 75 -17.20 -10.67 20.12
CA ARG A 75 -16.16 -11.70 20.31
C ARG A 75 -15.62 -11.73 21.74
N SER A 76 -15.30 -12.93 22.21
CA SER A 76 -14.57 -13.23 23.44
C SER A 76 -13.22 -13.89 23.10
N ARG A 77 -12.42 -14.26 24.10
CA ARG A 77 -11.11 -14.88 23.84
C ARG A 77 -11.25 -16.20 23.09
N HIS A 78 -12.26 -16.99 23.45
CA HIS A 78 -12.46 -18.35 22.97
C HIS A 78 -13.68 -18.50 22.05
N GLY A 79 -14.50 -17.47 21.85
CA GLY A 79 -15.70 -17.60 21.03
C GLY A 79 -16.30 -16.29 20.54
N TYR A 80 -17.44 -16.38 19.88
CA TYR A 80 -18.17 -15.24 19.33
C TYR A 80 -19.66 -15.53 19.17
N VAL A 81 -20.43 -14.47 18.92
CA VAL A 81 -21.86 -14.55 18.63
C VAL A 81 -22.10 -14.17 17.17
N ALA A 82 -22.52 -15.13 16.35
CA ALA A 82 -22.95 -14.92 14.98
C ALA A 82 -24.35 -14.30 14.96
N ARG A 83 -24.45 -13.09 14.38
CA ARG A 83 -25.71 -12.32 14.32
C ARG A 83 -26.65 -12.81 13.23
N ARG A 84 -26.09 -13.37 12.15
CA ARG A 84 -26.86 -13.96 11.05
C ARG A 84 -26.95 -15.48 11.26
N ARG A 85 -28.12 -16.02 10.96
CA ARG A 85 -28.34 -17.48 10.95
C ARG A 85 -27.58 -18.06 9.74
N PRO A 86 -26.66 -19.02 9.93
CA PRO A 86 -26.05 -19.73 8.82
C PRO A 86 -27.12 -20.45 7.98
N ASP A 87 -26.85 -20.59 6.69
CA ASP A 87 -27.60 -21.51 5.83
C ASP A 87 -27.59 -22.93 6.44
N PRO A 88 -28.72 -23.64 6.53
CA PRO A 88 -28.78 -25.04 6.92
C PRO A 88 -27.73 -25.96 6.28
N ALA A 89 -27.36 -25.72 5.02
CA ALA A 89 -26.36 -26.49 4.29
C ALA A 89 -24.91 -26.03 4.58
N ALA A 90 -24.72 -24.86 5.19
CA ALA A 90 -23.39 -24.32 5.46
C ALA A 90 -22.67 -25.09 6.56
N SER A 91 -21.33 -25.10 6.47
CA SER A 91 -20.48 -25.61 7.55
C SER A 91 -20.62 -24.72 8.79
N LEU A 92 -20.58 -25.29 9.98
CA LEU A 92 -20.53 -24.55 11.25
C LEU A 92 -19.09 -24.35 11.77
N ALA A 93 -18.08 -24.60 10.93
CA ALA A 93 -16.67 -24.49 11.28
C ALA A 93 -16.35 -23.17 11.98
N PHE A 94 -15.49 -23.23 13.01
CA PHE A 94 -15.26 -22.12 13.93
C PHE A 94 -14.92 -20.80 13.24
N ASP A 95 -14.12 -20.76 12.19
CA ASP A 95 -13.69 -19.47 11.59
C ASP A 95 -14.70 -18.89 10.58
N LEU A 96 -15.69 -19.67 10.12
CA LEU A 96 -16.50 -19.30 8.94
C LEU A 96 -17.50 -18.17 9.20
N HIS A 97 -18.06 -18.15 10.41
CA HIS A 97 -19.10 -17.22 10.89
C HIS A 97 -18.58 -16.23 11.93
N ASP A 98 -17.26 -16.17 12.10
CA ASP A 98 -16.61 -15.22 13.01
C ASP A 98 -16.84 -13.79 12.47
N PRO A 99 -17.42 -12.87 13.25
CA PRO A 99 -17.71 -11.51 12.82
C PRO A 99 -16.48 -10.80 12.23
N ASP A 100 -15.28 -11.02 12.80
CA ASP A 100 -14.05 -10.41 12.28
C ASP A 100 -13.68 -10.95 10.89
N ILE A 101 -14.02 -12.21 10.61
CA ILE A 101 -13.80 -12.84 9.31
C ILE A 101 -14.87 -12.42 8.31
N GLU A 102 -16.12 -12.23 8.74
CA GLU A 102 -17.17 -11.64 7.90
C GLU A 102 -16.87 -10.20 7.48
N ASP A 103 -16.38 -9.38 8.42
CA ASP A 103 -15.97 -8.00 8.14
C ASP A 103 -14.80 -8.00 7.14
N ARG A 104 -13.76 -8.81 7.39
CA ARG A 104 -12.63 -8.96 6.44
C ARG A 104 -13.05 -9.51 5.08
N ARG A 105 -14.03 -10.42 5.03
CA ARG A 105 -14.58 -10.95 3.76
C ARG A 105 -15.24 -9.84 2.96
N SER A 106 -15.98 -8.96 3.64
CA SER A 106 -16.64 -7.81 3.01
C SER A 106 -15.62 -6.77 2.56
N ASP A 107 -14.56 -6.58 3.34
CA ASP A 107 -13.46 -5.65 3.06
C ASP A 107 -12.58 -6.06 1.87
N LEU A 108 -12.65 -7.32 1.41
CA LEU A 108 -11.93 -7.77 0.20
C LEU A 108 -12.26 -6.94 -1.05
N ALA A 109 -13.47 -6.36 -1.11
CA ALA A 109 -13.86 -5.48 -2.22
C ALA A 109 -13.04 -4.18 -2.25
N GLY A 110 -12.41 -3.79 -1.14
CA GLY A 110 -11.55 -2.61 -1.04
C GLY A 110 -10.26 -2.71 -1.87
N PHE A 111 -9.87 -3.89 -2.33
CA PHE A 111 -8.73 -4.08 -3.23
C PHE A 111 -9.06 -3.78 -4.71
N GLY A 112 -10.33 -3.57 -5.04
CA GLY A 112 -10.82 -3.32 -6.40
C GLY A 112 -12.09 -4.12 -6.70
N GLY A 113 -11.96 -5.45 -6.73
CA GLY A 113 -13.09 -6.35 -6.94
C GLY A 113 -12.95 -7.68 -6.21
N VAL A 114 -13.97 -8.53 -6.28
CA VAL A 114 -13.92 -9.91 -5.73
C VAL A 114 -14.49 -10.86 -6.78
N SER A 115 -13.81 -11.97 -7.01
CA SER A 115 -14.25 -13.07 -7.87
C SER A 115 -14.12 -14.39 -7.13
N LEU A 116 -14.87 -15.42 -7.53
CA LEU A 116 -14.62 -16.75 -6.97
C LEU A 116 -13.40 -17.36 -7.66
N LEU A 117 -12.62 -18.16 -6.94
CA LEU A 117 -11.46 -18.84 -7.53
C LEU A 117 -11.84 -19.69 -8.74
N GLY A 118 -13.03 -20.31 -8.74
CA GLY A 118 -13.57 -21.08 -9.86
C GLY A 118 -13.92 -20.26 -11.11
N ASP A 119 -14.11 -18.94 -10.96
CA ASP A 119 -14.34 -18.00 -12.05
C ASP A 119 -13.01 -17.57 -12.69
N LEU A 120 -11.90 -17.68 -11.96
CA LEU A 120 -10.55 -17.34 -12.42
C LEU A 120 -9.79 -18.57 -12.94
N TYR A 121 -10.01 -19.73 -12.32
CA TYR A 121 -9.32 -20.98 -12.62
C TYR A 121 -10.32 -22.13 -12.83
N HIS A 122 -9.98 -23.06 -13.72
CA HIS A 122 -10.66 -24.34 -13.80
C HIS A 122 -9.80 -25.44 -13.17
N GLN A 123 -10.44 -26.35 -12.45
CA GLN A 123 -9.73 -27.47 -11.82
C GLN A 123 -9.50 -28.57 -12.85
N LEU A 124 -8.25 -29.04 -12.95
CA LEU A 124 -7.88 -30.19 -13.79
C LEU A 124 -8.14 -31.52 -13.05
N PRO A 125 -8.32 -32.62 -13.78
CA PRO A 125 -8.46 -33.94 -13.15
C PRO A 125 -7.16 -34.37 -12.45
N THR A 126 -7.29 -35.17 -11.41
CA THR A 126 -6.18 -35.67 -10.57
C THR A 126 -6.10 -37.19 -10.60
N LEU A 127 -4.90 -37.74 -10.42
CA LEU A 127 -4.69 -39.18 -10.38
C LEU A 127 -4.78 -39.74 -8.95
N HIS A 128 -5.62 -40.75 -8.76
CA HIS A 128 -5.71 -41.47 -7.49
C HIS A 128 -4.63 -42.55 -7.42
N LEU A 129 -3.71 -42.43 -6.46
CA LEU A 129 -2.60 -43.40 -6.30
C LEU A 129 -3.08 -44.76 -5.77
N ALA A 130 -4.34 -44.89 -5.32
CA ALA A 130 -4.93 -46.20 -5.06
C ALA A 130 -4.96 -47.07 -6.33
N ASP A 131 -5.03 -46.45 -7.51
CA ASP A 131 -4.95 -47.10 -8.82
C ASP A 131 -3.52 -47.15 -9.37
N ALA A 132 -2.49 -46.97 -8.51
CA ALA A 132 -1.09 -46.76 -8.91
C ALA A 132 -0.56 -47.75 -9.96
N LYS A 133 -0.98 -49.01 -9.92
CA LYS A 133 -0.56 -50.04 -10.89
C LYS A 133 -0.87 -49.69 -12.34
N ASN A 134 -1.88 -48.84 -12.60
CA ASN A 134 -2.30 -48.46 -13.94
C ASN A 134 -1.61 -47.20 -14.45
N TRP A 135 -0.94 -46.45 -13.57
CA TRP A 135 -0.42 -45.12 -13.90
C TRP A 135 1.09 -45.00 -13.76
N THR A 136 1.74 -45.77 -12.87
CA THR A 136 3.17 -45.61 -12.58
C THR A 136 4.06 -46.34 -13.58
N CYS A 137 5.17 -45.70 -13.97
CA CYS A 137 6.19 -46.21 -14.90
C CYS A 137 7.61 -45.85 -14.43
N SER A 138 8.64 -46.27 -15.16
CA SER A 138 10.03 -45.82 -14.93
C SER A 138 10.26 -44.42 -15.50
N ALA A 139 11.20 -43.67 -14.92
CA ALA A 139 11.63 -42.37 -15.45
C ALA A 139 12.20 -42.48 -16.88
N GLU A 140 12.75 -43.64 -17.23
CA GLU A 140 13.37 -43.92 -18.52
C GLU A 140 12.36 -44.32 -19.62
N ASP A 141 11.10 -44.56 -19.25
CA ASP A 141 10.09 -44.99 -20.21
C ASP A 141 9.72 -43.84 -21.18
N PRO A 142 9.66 -44.08 -22.50
CA PRO A 142 9.35 -43.03 -23.46
C PRO A 142 7.98 -42.38 -23.20
N GLY A 143 7.98 -41.07 -22.94
CA GLY A 143 6.75 -40.33 -22.62
C GLY A 143 6.31 -40.43 -21.16
N ALA A 144 7.20 -40.86 -20.25
CA ALA A 144 6.99 -40.74 -18.82
C ALA A 144 6.88 -39.26 -18.41
N VAL A 145 5.92 -38.95 -17.53
CA VAL A 145 5.77 -37.62 -16.94
C VAL A 145 5.85 -37.69 -15.43
N ARG A 146 6.30 -36.60 -14.80
CA ARG A 146 6.42 -36.53 -13.34
C ARG A 146 5.03 -36.44 -12.69
N LEU A 147 4.79 -37.27 -11.67
CA LEU A 147 3.56 -37.25 -10.87
C LEU A 147 3.78 -36.41 -9.60
N LEU A 148 3.21 -35.21 -9.58
CA LEU A 148 3.35 -34.26 -8.48
C LEU A 148 2.30 -34.50 -7.39
N GLY A 149 2.74 -34.58 -6.14
CA GLY A 149 1.87 -34.67 -4.96
C GLY A 149 2.07 -33.51 -4.00
N GLY A 150 1.42 -33.59 -2.83
CA GLY A 150 1.49 -32.52 -1.84
C GLY A 150 2.92 -32.22 -1.37
N ARG A 151 3.78 -33.23 -1.26
CA ARG A 151 5.18 -33.06 -0.82
C ARG A 151 6.03 -32.26 -1.80
N ASP A 152 5.68 -32.30 -3.09
CA ASP A 152 6.42 -31.63 -4.16
C ASP A 152 6.15 -30.12 -4.20
N VAL A 153 5.05 -29.64 -3.61
CA VAL A 153 4.71 -28.21 -3.59
C VAL A 153 5.43 -27.54 -2.41
N GLY A 154 6.45 -26.73 -2.66
CA GLY A 154 7.23 -26.01 -1.65
C GLY A 154 6.45 -24.90 -0.94
N ARG A 155 6.88 -24.54 0.27
CA ARG A 155 6.30 -23.41 1.05
C ARG A 155 6.73 -22.04 0.53
N ASP A 156 7.83 -22.01 -0.20
CA ASP A 156 8.39 -20.90 -0.95
C ASP A 156 7.69 -20.68 -2.30
N GLY A 157 6.70 -21.51 -2.63
CA GLY A 157 5.94 -21.42 -3.87
C GLY A 157 6.61 -22.05 -5.07
N THR A 158 7.66 -22.85 -4.87
CA THR A 158 8.35 -23.58 -5.93
C THR A 158 7.94 -25.06 -5.96
N ILE A 159 8.23 -25.75 -7.06
CA ILE A 159 8.13 -27.22 -7.13
C ILE A 159 9.49 -27.81 -6.74
N ALA A 160 9.47 -28.78 -5.82
CA ALA A 160 10.68 -29.44 -5.36
C ALA A 160 11.42 -30.13 -6.53
N PRO A 161 12.76 -30.17 -6.53
CA PRO A 161 13.52 -30.90 -7.55
C PRO A 161 13.24 -32.41 -7.49
N THR A 162 13.57 -33.12 -8.56
CA THR A 162 13.43 -34.58 -8.63
C THR A 162 14.39 -35.27 -7.66
N THR A 163 13.89 -36.28 -6.95
CA THR A 163 14.64 -37.18 -6.07
C THR A 163 14.43 -38.65 -6.46
N GLU A 164 15.12 -39.58 -5.80
CA GLU A 164 14.93 -41.03 -6.00
C GLU A 164 13.49 -41.50 -5.67
N GLU A 165 12.76 -40.75 -4.83
CA GLU A 165 11.36 -41.04 -4.48
C GLU A 165 10.34 -40.46 -5.47
N THR A 166 10.80 -39.84 -6.56
CA THR A 166 9.93 -39.22 -7.55
C THR A 166 9.10 -40.27 -8.28
N LEU A 167 7.79 -40.05 -8.32
CA LEU A 167 6.87 -40.91 -9.06
C LEU A 167 6.76 -40.45 -10.52
N TRP A 168 6.81 -41.41 -11.44
CA TRP A 168 6.66 -41.22 -12.87
C TRP A 168 5.46 -41.99 -13.38
N GLY A 169 4.78 -41.48 -14.41
CA GLY A 169 3.62 -42.16 -14.97
C GLY A 169 3.31 -41.83 -16.41
N HIS A 170 2.50 -42.70 -17.04
CA HIS A 170 1.86 -42.41 -18.32
C HIS A 170 0.43 -41.95 -18.08
N VAL A 171 0.11 -40.75 -18.55
CA VAL A 171 -1.15 -40.09 -18.22
C VAL A 171 -1.84 -39.60 -19.50
N PRO A 172 -3.18 -39.51 -19.52
CA PRO A 172 -3.88 -38.91 -20.65
C PRO A 172 -3.54 -37.42 -20.75
N GLU A 173 -3.57 -36.86 -21.96
CA GLU A 173 -3.28 -35.43 -22.19
C GLU A 173 -4.14 -34.48 -21.33
N SER A 174 -5.37 -34.89 -21.00
CA SER A 174 -6.27 -34.12 -20.13
C SER A 174 -5.77 -33.91 -18.69
N HIS A 175 -4.77 -34.68 -18.25
CA HIS A 175 -4.14 -34.59 -16.93
C HIS A 175 -2.80 -33.86 -16.94
N LEU A 176 -2.27 -33.55 -18.12
CA LEU A 176 -1.00 -32.86 -18.25
C LEU A 176 -1.13 -31.41 -17.81
N LEU A 177 -0.19 -31.01 -16.95
CA LEU A 177 -0.03 -29.64 -16.50
C LEU A 177 0.68 -28.81 -17.58
N ALA A 178 0.48 -27.51 -17.52
CA ALA A 178 1.03 -26.52 -18.42
C ALA A 178 1.67 -25.36 -17.63
N PRO A 179 2.54 -24.55 -18.26
CA PRO A 179 3.10 -23.37 -17.60
C PRO A 179 1.98 -22.42 -17.13
N GLY A 180 2.11 -21.92 -15.90
CA GLY A 180 1.12 -21.05 -15.26
C GLY A 180 -0.03 -21.79 -14.56
N ASP A 181 -0.10 -23.12 -14.64
CA ASP A 181 -0.99 -23.89 -13.78
C ASP A 181 -0.55 -23.73 -12.31
N LEU A 182 -1.51 -23.62 -11.39
CA LEU A 182 -1.26 -23.61 -9.96
C LEU A 182 -1.46 -25.00 -9.37
N LEU A 183 -0.61 -25.36 -8.41
CA LEU A 183 -0.72 -26.61 -7.67
C LEU A 183 -0.86 -26.31 -6.18
N VAL A 184 -2.03 -26.64 -5.61
CA VAL A 184 -2.35 -26.41 -4.19
C VAL A 184 -2.31 -27.74 -3.44
N ARG A 185 -1.63 -27.85 -2.30
CA ARG A 185 -1.65 -29.09 -1.50
C ARG A 185 -3.09 -29.44 -1.09
N SER A 186 -3.52 -30.70 -1.24
CA SER A 186 -4.87 -31.09 -0.77
C SER A 186 -4.90 -31.31 0.74
N VAL A 187 -3.79 -31.76 1.33
CA VAL A 187 -3.64 -31.94 2.78
C VAL A 187 -2.89 -30.74 3.37
N GLN A 188 -3.52 -30.10 4.35
CA GLN A 188 -3.01 -28.88 4.99
C GLN A 188 -2.53 -29.22 6.41
N HIS A 189 -1.30 -28.84 6.77
CA HIS A 189 -0.77 -29.12 8.10
C HIS A 189 -1.06 -27.96 9.08
N PRO A 190 -1.41 -28.26 10.35
CA PRO A 190 -1.59 -27.25 11.39
C PRO A 190 -0.35 -26.36 11.62
N THR A 191 0.83 -26.88 11.33
CA THR A 191 2.12 -26.20 11.52
C THR A 191 2.54 -25.34 10.34
N ASP A 192 1.75 -25.27 9.27
CA ASP A 192 1.99 -24.33 8.18
C ASP A 192 1.65 -22.91 8.67
N PRO A 193 2.65 -22.00 8.78
CA PRO A 193 2.46 -20.69 9.42
C PRO A 193 1.59 -19.73 8.60
N GLY A 194 1.35 -20.05 7.32
CA GLY A 194 0.63 -19.22 6.37
C GLY A 194 -0.76 -19.73 5.97
N GLY A 195 -1.21 -19.28 4.81
CA GLY A 195 -2.40 -19.76 4.10
C GLY A 195 -2.17 -21.12 3.44
N PHE A 196 -2.74 -21.29 2.25
CA PHE A 196 -2.52 -22.47 1.44
C PHE A 196 -1.07 -22.52 0.93
N VAL A 197 -0.52 -23.73 0.90
CA VAL A 197 0.76 -23.99 0.20
C VAL A 197 0.43 -24.21 -1.27
N VAL A 198 0.88 -23.26 -2.10
CA VAL A 198 0.59 -23.16 -3.53
C VAL A 198 1.87 -22.86 -4.30
N ALA A 199 2.07 -23.50 -5.45
CA ALA A 199 3.15 -23.21 -6.39
C ALA A 199 2.58 -22.96 -7.80
N GLU A 200 3.20 -22.05 -8.54
CA GLU A 200 2.94 -21.83 -9.96
C GLU A 200 3.94 -22.65 -10.79
N LEU A 201 3.46 -23.44 -11.75
CA LEU A 201 4.33 -24.26 -12.59
C LEU A 201 5.05 -23.42 -13.64
N THR A 202 6.36 -23.64 -13.74
CA THR A 202 7.24 -23.06 -14.75
C THR A 202 7.53 -24.07 -15.86
N PRO A 203 8.11 -23.64 -17.01
CA PRO A 203 8.55 -24.58 -18.05
C PRO A 203 9.57 -25.63 -17.57
N GLN A 204 10.30 -25.37 -16.49
CA GLN A 204 11.31 -26.31 -15.94
C GLN A 204 10.67 -27.46 -15.15
N ASP A 205 9.43 -27.30 -14.70
CA ASP A 205 8.70 -28.28 -13.89
C ASP A 205 7.99 -29.33 -14.74
N LEU A 206 8.06 -29.20 -16.08
CA LEU A 206 7.28 -29.96 -17.05
C LEU A 206 8.16 -30.92 -17.86
N PRO A 207 7.60 -32.04 -18.37
CA PRO A 207 6.19 -32.44 -18.32
C PRO A 207 5.77 -33.07 -16.97
N ALA A 208 4.58 -32.72 -16.48
CA ALA A 208 4.07 -33.20 -15.19
C ALA A 208 2.54 -33.37 -15.17
N ALA A 209 2.05 -34.17 -14.20
CA ALA A 209 0.64 -34.36 -13.87
C ALA A 209 0.43 -34.38 -12.35
N ALA A 210 -0.76 -33.98 -11.89
CA ALA A 210 -1.07 -33.93 -10.46
C ALA A 210 -1.72 -35.22 -9.93
N THR A 211 -1.27 -35.66 -8.76
CA THR A 211 -1.95 -36.70 -7.97
C THR A 211 -3.06 -36.08 -7.10
N HIS A 212 -3.97 -36.91 -6.58
CA HIS A 212 -5.02 -36.50 -5.63
C HIS A 212 -4.53 -35.83 -4.33
N MET A 213 -3.22 -35.88 -4.05
CA MET A 213 -2.58 -35.16 -2.94
C MET A 213 -2.35 -33.67 -3.23
N ALA A 214 -2.65 -33.22 -4.44
CA ALA A 214 -2.61 -31.84 -4.86
C ALA A 214 -3.81 -31.50 -5.76
N ILE A 215 -4.20 -30.23 -5.78
CA ILE A 215 -5.32 -29.70 -6.55
C ILE A 215 -4.75 -28.82 -7.66
N PRO A 216 -4.74 -29.30 -8.91
CA PRO A 216 -4.28 -28.53 -10.05
C PRO A 216 -5.36 -27.55 -10.52
N LEU A 217 -4.97 -26.29 -10.72
CA LEU A 217 -5.83 -25.19 -11.14
C LEU A 217 -5.22 -24.51 -12.36
N ARG A 218 -5.92 -24.54 -13.50
CA ARG A 218 -5.47 -23.89 -14.72
C ARG A 218 -6.13 -22.52 -14.89
N PRO A 219 -5.36 -21.45 -15.15
CA PRO A 219 -5.89 -20.13 -15.46
C PRO A 219 -6.91 -20.19 -16.58
N ARG A 220 -8.01 -19.45 -16.45
CA ARG A 220 -8.95 -19.27 -17.56
C ARG A 220 -8.41 -18.27 -18.59
N PRO A 221 -8.83 -18.37 -19.86
CA PRO A 221 -8.48 -17.39 -20.87
C PRO A 221 -8.89 -15.97 -20.44
N GLY A 222 -7.98 -15.01 -20.61
CA GLY A 222 -8.21 -13.60 -20.24
C GLY A 222 -7.77 -13.21 -18.83
N LEU A 223 -7.37 -14.17 -17.98
CA LEU A 223 -6.77 -13.85 -16.68
C LEU A 223 -5.37 -13.29 -16.86
N ASP A 224 -5.17 -12.02 -16.54
CA ASP A 224 -3.88 -11.35 -16.72
C ASP A 224 -2.82 -11.82 -15.69
N ALA A 225 -1.56 -11.44 -15.91
CA ALA A 225 -0.46 -11.84 -15.03
C ALA A 225 -0.49 -11.18 -13.64
N GLN A 226 -1.10 -10.00 -13.49
CA GLN A 226 -1.20 -9.29 -12.22
C GLN A 226 -2.26 -9.96 -11.33
N GLN A 227 -3.43 -10.24 -11.89
CA GLN A 227 -4.52 -10.99 -11.26
C GLN A 227 -4.06 -12.38 -10.81
N ARG A 228 -3.29 -13.10 -11.63
CA ARG A 228 -2.69 -14.39 -11.24
C ARG A 228 -1.79 -14.25 -10.02
N ARG A 229 -0.84 -13.32 -10.05
CA ARG A 229 0.11 -13.08 -8.96
C ARG A 229 -0.61 -12.67 -7.67
N PHE A 230 -1.59 -11.78 -7.75
CA PHE A 230 -2.37 -11.35 -6.60
C PHE A 230 -3.21 -12.49 -6.01
N ALA A 231 -3.81 -13.33 -6.84
CA ALA A 231 -4.52 -14.53 -6.40
C ALA A 231 -3.60 -15.50 -5.65
N VAL A 232 -2.38 -15.74 -6.15
CA VAL A 232 -1.38 -16.59 -5.49
C VAL A 232 -0.96 -16.02 -4.14
N LEU A 233 -0.67 -14.71 -4.07
CA LEU A 233 -0.34 -14.02 -2.82
C LEU A 233 -1.46 -14.19 -1.79
N PHE A 234 -2.72 -13.95 -2.20
CA PHE A 234 -3.88 -14.08 -1.33
C PHE A 234 -4.08 -15.52 -0.84
N LEU A 235 -3.94 -16.52 -1.72
CA LEU A 235 -4.02 -17.93 -1.35
C LEU A 235 -3.00 -18.30 -0.27
N GLY A 236 -1.81 -17.70 -0.32
CA GLY A 236 -0.76 -17.84 0.69
C GLY A 236 -1.04 -17.15 2.03
N MET A 237 -2.10 -16.33 2.15
CA MET A 237 -2.44 -15.64 3.39
C MET A 237 -3.28 -16.51 4.35
N PRO A 238 -3.08 -16.42 5.68
CA PRO A 238 -3.90 -17.13 6.67
C PRO A 238 -5.42 -16.87 6.52
N LEU A 239 -5.78 -15.69 6.03
CA LEU A 239 -7.18 -15.31 5.79
C LEU A 239 -7.87 -16.24 4.79
N ALA A 240 -7.19 -16.66 3.71
CA ALA A 240 -7.77 -17.54 2.69
C ALA A 240 -8.23 -18.88 3.29
N ARG A 241 -7.43 -19.48 4.19
CA ARG A 241 -7.81 -20.71 4.92
C ARG A 241 -9.03 -20.50 5.82
N LYS A 242 -9.07 -19.38 6.55
CA LYS A 242 -10.19 -19.03 7.44
C LYS A 242 -11.49 -18.83 6.68
N LEU A 243 -11.43 -18.23 5.49
CA LEU A 243 -12.60 -18.00 4.63
C LEU A 243 -13.23 -19.30 4.12
N ILE A 244 -12.45 -20.38 3.97
CA ILE A 244 -12.98 -21.72 3.65
C ILE A 244 -13.52 -22.44 4.90
N GLY A 245 -13.13 -22.00 6.11
CA GLY A 245 -13.43 -22.70 7.35
C GLY A 245 -12.75 -24.06 7.41
N LEU A 246 -11.54 -24.19 6.85
CA LEU A 246 -10.80 -25.45 6.85
C LEU A 246 -10.15 -25.65 8.24
N GLN A 247 -10.61 -26.67 8.97
CA GLN A 247 -9.94 -27.10 10.21
C GLN A 247 -8.61 -27.78 9.90
N ALA A 248 -7.66 -27.68 10.83
CA ALA A 248 -6.33 -28.22 10.66
C ALA A 248 -6.36 -29.75 10.53
N GLY A 249 -5.61 -30.32 9.58
CA GLY A 249 -5.57 -31.77 9.32
C GLY A 249 -6.69 -32.30 8.42
N LEU A 250 -7.61 -31.44 7.94
CA LEU A 250 -8.63 -31.85 6.97
C LEU A 250 -8.14 -31.78 5.51
N HIS A 251 -8.68 -32.68 4.70
CA HIS A 251 -8.50 -32.69 3.24
C HIS A 251 -9.29 -31.54 2.60
N LEU A 252 -8.60 -30.67 1.88
CA LEU A 252 -9.18 -29.62 1.07
C LEU A 252 -9.83 -30.23 -0.17
N GLY A 253 -11.14 -30.06 -0.33
CA GLY A 253 -11.86 -30.46 -1.53
C GLY A 253 -11.79 -29.37 -2.60
N GLY A 254 -11.65 -29.77 -3.87
CA GLY A 254 -11.61 -28.84 -5.00
C GLY A 254 -12.86 -27.95 -5.13
N SER A 255 -14.06 -28.47 -4.80
CA SER A 255 -15.30 -27.69 -4.80
C SER A 255 -15.27 -26.52 -3.80
N LYS A 256 -14.77 -26.76 -2.59
CA LYS A 256 -14.62 -25.71 -1.57
C LYS A 256 -13.57 -24.67 -1.98
N LEU A 257 -12.46 -25.13 -2.56
CA LEU A 257 -11.41 -24.25 -3.03
C LEU A 257 -11.92 -23.32 -4.15
N ARG A 258 -12.69 -23.85 -5.10
CA ARG A 258 -13.30 -23.03 -6.19
C ARG A 258 -14.29 -21.98 -5.69
N ALA A 259 -14.96 -22.23 -4.56
CA ALA A 259 -15.90 -21.29 -3.96
C ALA A 259 -15.22 -20.20 -3.10
N LEU A 260 -13.89 -20.22 -2.97
CA LEU A 260 -13.16 -19.22 -2.21
C LEU A 260 -13.25 -17.85 -2.90
N PRO A 261 -13.68 -16.78 -2.19
CA PRO A 261 -13.59 -15.42 -2.72
C PRO A 261 -12.14 -14.97 -2.78
N ILE A 262 -11.72 -14.49 -3.94
CA ILE A 262 -10.38 -13.99 -4.24
C ILE A 262 -10.50 -12.50 -4.58
N PRO A 263 -9.82 -11.60 -3.86
CA PRO A 263 -9.79 -10.19 -4.21
C PRO A 263 -9.06 -10.01 -5.55
N GLN A 264 -9.48 -9.01 -6.32
CA GLN A 264 -8.85 -8.61 -7.59
C GLN A 264 -8.30 -7.19 -7.40
N PRO A 265 -7.04 -6.94 -7.79
CA PRO A 265 -6.44 -5.63 -7.63
C PRO A 265 -7.07 -4.65 -8.62
N ASP A 266 -7.33 -3.42 -8.17
CA ASP A 266 -7.57 -2.29 -9.07
C ASP A 266 -6.27 -1.87 -9.79
N GLU A 267 -6.38 -0.95 -10.73
CA GLU A 267 -5.25 -0.51 -11.57
C GLU A 267 -4.12 0.10 -10.74
N ALA A 268 -4.45 0.90 -9.72
CA ALA A 268 -3.47 1.54 -8.86
C ALA A 268 -2.69 0.50 -8.02
N LEU A 269 -3.40 -0.44 -7.39
CA LEU A 269 -2.77 -1.51 -6.62
C LEU A 269 -1.96 -2.45 -7.50
N ALA A 270 -2.48 -2.80 -8.68
CA ALA A 270 -1.77 -3.66 -9.62
C ALA A 270 -0.43 -3.05 -10.06
N LYS A 271 -0.43 -1.74 -10.33
CA LYS A 271 0.78 -0.98 -10.65
C LYS A 271 1.77 -0.92 -9.49
N ALA A 272 1.30 -0.62 -8.27
CA ALA A 272 2.14 -0.59 -7.08
C ALA A 272 2.81 -1.95 -6.83
N LEU A 273 2.08 -3.07 -7.04
CA LEU A 273 2.63 -4.42 -6.93
C LEU A 273 3.69 -4.71 -8.00
N ASP A 274 3.51 -4.23 -9.23
CA ASP A 274 4.51 -4.36 -10.29
C ASP A 274 5.78 -3.56 -9.97
N ASP A 275 5.65 -2.34 -9.43
CA ASP A 275 6.80 -1.52 -9.03
C ASP A 275 7.61 -2.20 -7.92
N VAL A 276 6.94 -2.77 -6.91
CA VAL A 276 7.58 -3.53 -5.83
C VAL A 276 8.24 -4.80 -6.38
N THR A 277 7.59 -5.50 -7.32
CA THR A 277 8.14 -6.71 -7.94
C THR A 277 9.37 -6.39 -8.78
N ALA A 278 9.33 -5.32 -9.57
CA ALA A 278 10.46 -4.85 -10.36
C ALA A 278 11.65 -4.45 -9.47
N ALA A 279 11.38 -3.79 -8.34
CA ALA A 279 12.39 -3.48 -7.34
C ALA A 279 13.02 -4.76 -6.75
N ARG A 280 12.19 -5.76 -6.36
CA ARG A 280 12.65 -7.06 -5.87
C ARG A 280 13.57 -7.75 -6.88
N THR A 281 13.13 -7.90 -8.13
CA THR A 281 13.94 -8.55 -9.18
C THR A 281 15.28 -7.84 -9.39
N ARG A 282 15.29 -6.50 -9.30
CA ARG A 282 16.54 -5.73 -9.40
C ARG A 282 17.49 -5.99 -8.23
N LEU A 283 16.96 -6.11 -7.01
CA LEU A 283 17.73 -6.44 -5.82
C LEU A 283 18.27 -7.87 -5.87
N GLU A 284 17.46 -8.84 -6.31
CA GLU A 284 17.90 -10.23 -6.54
C GLU A 284 19.04 -10.28 -7.57
N GLY A 285 18.94 -9.53 -8.68
CA GLY A 285 20.03 -9.41 -9.64
C GLY A 285 21.32 -8.80 -9.05
N TRP A 286 21.21 -7.86 -8.11
CA TRP A 286 22.39 -7.33 -7.40
C TRP A 286 22.97 -8.34 -6.41
N GLN A 287 22.13 -9.17 -5.79
CA GLN A 287 22.58 -10.26 -4.94
C GLN A 287 23.35 -11.31 -5.76
N GLU A 288 22.81 -11.74 -6.90
CA GLU A 288 23.49 -12.67 -7.81
C GLU A 288 24.84 -12.11 -8.31
N GLU A 289 24.89 -10.81 -8.64
CA GLU A 289 26.15 -10.14 -9.01
C GLU A 289 27.17 -10.20 -7.87
N ALA A 290 26.74 -9.98 -6.63
CA ALA A 290 27.59 -10.06 -5.45
C ALA A 290 28.08 -11.50 -5.18
N ASP A 291 27.19 -12.49 -5.25
CA ASP A 291 27.52 -13.90 -5.04
C ASP A 291 28.49 -14.41 -6.11
N SER A 292 28.26 -14.07 -7.38
CA SER A 292 29.19 -14.36 -8.47
C SER A 292 30.56 -13.71 -8.26
N LEU A 293 30.60 -12.45 -7.79
CA LEU A 293 31.85 -11.77 -7.49
C LEU A 293 32.61 -12.47 -6.36
N LEU A 294 31.93 -12.87 -5.29
CA LEU A 294 32.51 -13.61 -4.17
C LEU A 294 33.01 -15.01 -4.58
N ALA A 295 32.26 -15.72 -5.41
CA ALA A 295 32.67 -17.02 -5.95
C ALA A 295 33.91 -16.89 -6.87
N SER A 296 34.08 -15.74 -7.53
CA SER A 296 35.19 -15.51 -8.47
C SER A 296 36.55 -15.20 -7.82
N VAL A 297 36.58 -15.00 -6.49
CA VAL A 297 37.78 -14.56 -5.73
C VAL A 297 39.00 -15.46 -5.95
N PHE A 298 38.78 -16.77 -6.11
CA PHE A 298 39.85 -17.77 -6.25
C PHE A 298 40.04 -18.28 -7.68
N LEU A 299 39.32 -17.72 -8.66
CA LEU A 299 39.39 -18.18 -10.05
C LEU A 299 40.55 -17.55 -10.84
N ASP A 300 41.17 -16.52 -10.29
CA ASP A 300 42.27 -15.81 -10.94
C ASP A 300 43.62 -16.51 -10.80
N ARG A 301 44.42 -16.46 -11.86
CA ARG A 301 45.77 -17.08 -11.90
C ARG A 301 46.73 -16.52 -10.85
N THR A 302 46.46 -15.32 -10.32
CA THR A 302 47.27 -14.69 -9.28
C THR A 302 46.38 -13.97 -8.27
N ALA A 303 46.82 -13.95 -7.01
CA ALA A 303 46.13 -13.23 -5.94
C ALA A 303 46.04 -11.71 -6.19
N ALA A 304 47.02 -11.13 -6.91
CA ALA A 304 47.01 -9.71 -7.26
C ALA A 304 45.89 -9.38 -8.28
N ALA A 305 45.68 -10.23 -9.29
CA ALA A 305 44.60 -10.07 -10.25
C ALA A 305 43.21 -10.22 -9.59
N ALA A 306 43.05 -11.25 -8.73
CA ALA A 306 41.84 -11.45 -7.93
C ALA A 306 41.48 -10.21 -7.11
N ARG A 307 42.46 -9.68 -6.36
CA ARG A 307 42.28 -8.50 -5.51
C ARG A 307 41.86 -7.28 -6.33
N SER A 308 42.52 -7.01 -7.46
CA SER A 308 42.17 -5.87 -8.33
C SER A 308 40.76 -6.00 -8.89
N ARG A 309 40.36 -7.19 -9.34
CA ARG A 309 39.02 -7.47 -9.85
C ARG A 309 37.94 -7.26 -8.79
N ILE A 310 38.14 -7.77 -7.57
CA ILE A 310 37.19 -7.60 -6.46
C ILE A 310 37.06 -6.13 -6.08
N ILE A 311 38.17 -5.40 -5.97
CA ILE A 311 38.13 -3.97 -5.60
C ILE A 311 37.43 -3.14 -6.67
N ALA A 312 37.69 -3.42 -7.96
CA ALA A 312 37.10 -2.69 -9.07
C ALA A 312 35.62 -3.04 -9.25
N SER A 313 35.28 -4.33 -9.32
CA SER A 313 33.91 -4.81 -9.56
C SER A 313 33.02 -4.58 -8.33
N GLY A 314 33.57 -4.75 -7.12
CA GLY A 314 32.88 -4.47 -5.87
C GLY A 314 32.66 -2.98 -5.61
N ARG A 315 33.34 -2.07 -6.32
CA ARG A 315 33.11 -0.62 -6.19
C ARG A 315 31.70 -0.23 -6.63
N GLY A 316 31.22 -0.78 -7.76
CA GLY A 316 29.88 -0.49 -8.25
C GLY A 316 28.80 -0.90 -7.26
N LEU A 317 28.87 -2.13 -6.75
CA LEU A 317 27.94 -2.64 -5.73
C LEU A 317 27.95 -1.78 -4.46
N ARG A 318 29.12 -1.44 -3.92
CA ARG A 318 29.21 -0.56 -2.74
C ARG A 318 28.59 0.81 -2.96
N LEU A 319 28.85 1.44 -4.10
CA LEU A 319 28.27 2.76 -4.42
C LEU A 319 26.75 2.70 -4.60
N ARG A 320 26.21 1.60 -5.16
CA ARG A 320 24.76 1.39 -5.24
C ARG A 320 24.12 1.24 -3.86
N VAL A 321 24.72 0.43 -3.00
CA VAL A 321 24.25 0.26 -1.61
C VAL A 321 24.35 1.57 -0.85
N GLU A 322 25.45 2.30 -0.95
CA GLU A 322 25.62 3.61 -0.33
C GLU A 322 24.56 4.61 -0.82
N ALA A 323 24.32 4.68 -2.14
CA ALA A 323 23.27 5.54 -2.70
C ALA A 323 21.86 5.13 -2.25
N ALA A 324 21.59 3.82 -2.12
CA ALA A 324 20.32 3.33 -1.60
C ALA A 324 20.15 3.66 -0.11
N SER A 325 21.19 3.47 0.71
CA SER A 325 21.18 3.82 2.14
C SER A 325 21.03 5.32 2.39
N LEU A 326 21.46 6.18 1.46
CA LEU A 326 21.19 7.61 1.55
C LEU A 326 19.68 7.92 1.44
N LEU A 327 18.87 7.06 0.82
CA LEU A 327 17.41 7.23 0.78
C LEU A 327 16.71 6.82 2.09
N ASP A 328 17.42 6.11 2.98
CA ASP A 328 16.93 5.84 4.34
C ASP A 328 17.09 7.07 5.25
N ASP A 329 17.96 8.01 4.88
CA ASP A 329 18.07 9.31 5.53
C ASP A 329 16.98 10.28 5.01
N LEU A 330 16.08 10.67 5.92
CA LEU A 330 15.01 11.62 5.60
C LEU A 330 15.59 12.95 5.10
N GLY A 331 16.69 13.45 5.69
CA GLY A 331 17.27 14.73 5.29
C GLY A 331 17.76 14.70 3.83
N HIS A 332 18.40 13.60 3.43
CA HIS A 332 18.80 13.38 2.05
C HIS A 332 17.60 13.22 1.11
N THR A 333 16.57 12.46 1.54
CA THR A 333 15.33 12.28 0.76
C THR A 333 14.63 13.61 0.52
N VAL A 334 14.45 14.45 1.54
CA VAL A 334 13.84 15.78 1.40
C VAL A 334 14.66 16.63 0.42
N ARG A 335 15.99 16.67 0.57
CA ARG A 335 16.85 17.48 -0.29
C ARG A 335 16.83 17.06 -1.76
N THR A 336 16.61 15.78 -2.07
CA THR A 336 16.79 15.23 -3.42
C THR A 336 15.51 14.79 -4.10
N ARG A 337 14.44 14.54 -3.36
CA ARG A 337 13.18 13.98 -3.87
C ARG A 337 11.96 14.87 -3.64
N PHE A 338 11.98 15.77 -2.66
CA PHE A 338 10.83 16.66 -2.45
C PHE A 338 10.78 17.76 -3.51
N PRO A 339 9.60 18.37 -3.72
CA PRO A 339 9.45 19.51 -4.60
C PRO A 339 10.39 20.66 -4.22
N TYR A 340 10.92 21.33 -5.25
CA TYR A 340 11.90 22.41 -5.11
C TYR A 340 11.67 23.40 -3.96
N PRO A 341 10.47 23.99 -3.77
CA PRO A 341 10.27 24.96 -2.70
C PRO A 341 10.53 24.41 -1.30
N VAL A 342 10.19 23.15 -1.04
CA VAL A 342 10.40 22.51 0.26
C VAL A 342 11.86 22.08 0.40
N ALA A 343 12.41 21.43 -0.61
CA ALA A 343 13.79 20.94 -0.61
C ALA A 343 14.82 22.09 -0.45
N SER A 344 14.60 23.22 -1.13
CA SER A 344 15.45 24.41 -1.04
C SER A 344 15.47 25.00 0.38
N ARG A 345 14.32 25.03 1.07
CA ARG A 345 14.24 25.54 2.44
C ARG A 345 14.82 24.57 3.46
N TRP A 346 14.59 23.29 3.27
CA TRP A 346 15.26 22.25 4.06
C TRP A 346 16.79 22.37 3.96
N ARG A 347 17.33 22.58 2.76
CA ARG A 347 18.76 22.79 2.55
C ARG A 347 19.31 23.97 3.34
N GLU A 348 18.56 25.07 3.41
CA GLU A 348 18.90 26.25 4.21
C GLU A 348 18.87 25.94 5.71
N ALA A 349 17.82 25.27 6.21
CA ALA A 349 17.72 24.85 7.60
C ALA A 349 18.84 23.89 8.01
N GLU A 350 19.17 22.91 7.16
CA GLU A 350 20.28 21.97 7.35
C GLU A 350 21.63 22.71 7.43
N ALA A 351 21.88 23.66 6.53
CA ALA A 351 23.11 24.44 6.53
C ALA A 351 23.25 25.30 7.80
N GLN A 352 22.16 25.97 8.21
CA GLN A 352 22.17 26.82 9.40
C GLN A 352 22.30 26.02 10.70
N THR A 353 21.63 24.87 10.80
CA THR A 353 21.72 23.99 11.97
C THR A 353 23.08 23.31 12.10
N SER A 354 23.73 22.99 10.97
CA SER A 354 25.09 22.41 10.94
C SER A 354 26.15 23.36 11.52
N ALA A 355 25.93 24.68 11.45
CA ALA A 355 26.81 25.67 12.05
C ALA A 355 26.64 25.81 13.59
N GLY A 356 25.69 25.08 14.18
CA GLY A 356 25.36 25.11 15.60
C GLY A 356 24.08 25.91 15.91
N PRO A 357 23.58 25.83 17.15
CA PRO A 357 22.35 26.50 17.55
C PRO A 357 22.50 28.02 17.49
N SER A 358 21.71 28.66 16.64
CA SER A 358 21.70 30.10 16.43
C SER A 358 20.28 30.59 16.17
N GLN A 359 20.05 31.90 16.32
CA GLN A 359 18.75 32.49 15.99
C GLN A 359 18.43 32.30 14.49
N GLY A 360 19.46 32.26 13.64
CA GLY A 360 19.33 31.93 12.22
C GLY A 360 18.90 30.49 11.99
N ALA A 361 19.50 29.52 12.70
CA ALA A 361 19.09 28.12 12.64
C ALA A 361 17.64 27.92 13.10
N TYR A 362 17.28 28.53 14.23
CA TYR A 362 15.91 28.49 14.74
C TYR A 362 14.90 29.09 13.77
N ALA A 363 15.20 30.27 13.20
CA ALA A 363 14.35 30.92 12.20
C ALA A 363 14.23 30.08 10.92
N ALA A 364 15.32 29.50 10.42
CA ALA A 364 15.32 28.68 9.21
C ALA A 364 14.45 27.42 9.36
N VAL A 365 14.42 26.79 10.55
CA VAL A 365 13.52 25.67 10.86
C VAL A 365 12.05 26.11 10.83
N LEU A 366 11.72 27.26 11.42
CA LEU A 366 10.36 27.80 11.41
C LEU A 366 9.91 28.23 10.00
N ASP A 367 10.79 28.87 9.24
CA ASP A 367 10.50 29.27 7.85
C ASP A 367 10.33 28.03 6.95
N THR A 368 11.14 26.98 7.14
CA THR A 368 10.96 25.70 6.42
C THR A 368 9.62 25.06 6.74
N THR A 369 9.19 25.11 8.01
CA THR A 369 7.87 24.64 8.42
C THR A 369 6.77 25.45 7.70
N GLU A 370 6.88 26.78 7.69
CA GLU A 370 5.90 27.64 7.04
C GLU A 370 5.78 27.33 5.54
N ILE A 371 6.90 27.07 4.87
CA ILE A 371 6.92 26.74 3.45
C ILE A 371 6.38 25.33 3.17
N LEU A 372 6.67 24.33 4.02
CA LEU A 372 6.05 23.01 3.91
C LEU A 372 4.51 23.12 3.99
N LEU A 373 3.99 23.84 4.99
CA LEU A 373 2.56 24.03 5.16
C LEU A 373 1.94 24.87 4.04
N CYS A 374 2.62 25.94 3.61
CA CYS A 374 2.17 26.77 2.50
C CYS A 374 2.06 25.95 1.21
N TYR A 375 3.13 25.24 0.84
CA TYR A 375 3.17 24.44 -0.38
C TYR A 375 2.05 23.37 -0.38
N THR A 376 1.94 22.59 0.69
CA THR A 376 0.90 21.55 0.81
C THR A 376 -0.51 22.13 0.86
N ALA A 377 -0.71 23.30 1.47
CA ALA A 377 -2.00 24.01 1.44
C ALA A 377 -2.35 24.50 0.03
N GLN A 378 -1.39 24.99 -0.76
CA GLN A 378 -1.64 25.36 -2.17
C GLN A 378 -2.04 24.14 -3.01
N LEU A 379 -1.38 22.99 -2.82
CA LEU A 379 -1.78 21.74 -3.47
C LEU A 379 -3.20 21.33 -3.08
N ALA A 380 -3.52 21.38 -1.78
CA ALA A 380 -4.84 21.06 -1.27
C ALA A 380 -5.93 21.96 -1.87
N LEU A 381 -5.69 23.26 -1.95
CA LEU A 381 -6.63 24.21 -2.55
C LEU A 381 -6.83 23.95 -4.05
N ALA A 382 -5.74 23.69 -4.79
CA ALA A 382 -5.80 23.38 -6.21
C ALA A 382 -6.60 22.10 -6.48
N LEU A 383 -6.29 21.01 -5.75
CA LEU A 383 -6.98 19.73 -5.88
C LEU A 383 -8.43 19.78 -5.43
N ALA A 384 -8.74 20.50 -4.34
CA ALA A 384 -10.12 20.67 -3.90
C ALA A 384 -10.93 21.45 -4.93
N SER A 385 -10.34 22.52 -5.50
CA SER A 385 -10.97 23.32 -6.56
C SER A 385 -11.24 22.49 -7.82
N SER A 386 -10.27 21.70 -8.29
CA SER A 386 -10.46 20.83 -9.47
C SER A 386 -11.52 19.75 -9.26
N SER A 387 -11.70 19.29 -8.01
CA SER A 387 -12.71 18.29 -7.64
C SER A 387 -14.06 18.91 -7.26
N GLY A 388 -14.24 20.24 -7.42
CA GLY A 388 -15.49 20.94 -7.12
C GLY A 388 -15.82 20.97 -5.62
N ILE A 389 -14.82 20.88 -4.75
CA ILE A 389 -14.98 20.85 -3.30
C ILE A 389 -14.63 22.21 -2.72
N GLU A 390 -15.65 22.90 -2.21
CA GLU A 390 -15.48 24.15 -1.48
C GLU A 390 -14.92 23.90 -0.07
N LEU A 391 -13.82 24.59 0.24
CA LEU A 391 -13.21 24.63 1.57
C LEU A 391 -13.52 26.00 2.21
N GLY A 392 -14.01 26.00 3.45
CA GLY A 392 -14.29 27.24 4.19
C GLY A 392 -13.04 28.09 4.43
N SER A 393 -11.88 27.44 4.54
CA SER A 393 -10.56 28.09 4.59
C SER A 393 -10.25 28.91 3.33
N ALA A 394 -10.73 28.49 2.15
CA ALA A 394 -10.56 29.25 0.91
C ALA A 394 -11.32 30.59 0.96
N THR A 395 -12.50 30.62 1.58
CA THR A 395 -13.28 31.86 1.80
C THR A 395 -12.52 32.82 2.73
N ALA A 396 -11.92 32.32 3.81
CA ALA A 396 -11.12 33.17 4.70
C ALA A 396 -9.89 33.77 3.99
N ILE A 397 -9.25 32.99 3.11
CA ILE A 397 -8.16 33.47 2.25
C ILE A 397 -8.66 34.54 1.28
N LYS A 398 -9.79 34.30 0.59
CA LYS A 398 -10.43 35.27 -0.31
C LYS A 398 -10.67 36.60 0.38
N ASP A 399 -11.24 36.59 1.58
CA ASP A 399 -11.56 37.81 2.33
C ASP A 399 -10.28 38.62 2.65
N LYS A 400 -9.19 37.94 3.03
CA LYS A 400 -7.88 38.58 3.26
C LYS A 400 -7.30 39.19 1.99
N LEU A 401 -7.31 38.44 0.89
CA LEU A 401 -6.80 38.88 -0.40
C LEU A 401 -7.58 40.10 -0.91
N SER A 402 -8.91 40.05 -0.81
CA SER A 402 -9.84 41.11 -1.24
C SER A 402 -9.70 42.38 -0.41
N ALA A 403 -9.42 42.25 0.89
CA ALA A 403 -9.14 43.41 1.75
C ALA A 403 -7.82 44.11 1.40
N GLY A 404 -6.87 43.41 0.75
CA GLY A 404 -5.60 43.95 0.28
C GLY A 404 -4.61 44.41 1.37
N ARG A 405 -4.97 44.29 2.65
CA ARG A 405 -4.16 44.76 3.79
C ARG A 405 -3.12 43.75 4.27
N GLY A 406 -3.32 42.46 4.01
CA GLY A 406 -2.42 41.40 4.44
C GLY A 406 -2.67 40.12 3.67
N GLY A 407 -1.64 39.28 3.58
CA GLY A 407 -1.72 37.98 2.92
C GLY A 407 -1.97 36.82 3.87
N PRO A 408 -2.21 35.62 3.32
CA PRO A 408 -2.31 34.43 4.14
C PRO A 408 -0.94 34.13 4.76
N GLY A 409 -0.95 33.70 6.02
CA GLY A 409 0.26 33.35 6.76
C GLY A 409 0.19 31.94 7.31
N PHE A 410 1.16 31.60 8.17
CA PHE A 410 1.27 30.31 8.83
C PHE A 410 -0.07 29.74 9.33
N GLY A 411 -0.86 30.55 10.05
CA GLY A 411 -2.14 30.12 10.62
C GLY A 411 -3.19 29.76 9.58
N ASP A 412 -3.20 30.43 8.43
CA ASP A 412 -4.12 30.15 7.33
C ASP A 412 -3.78 28.81 6.67
N TRP A 413 -2.50 28.56 6.42
CA TRP A 413 -2.02 27.29 5.86
C TRP A 413 -2.31 26.11 6.77
N ALA A 414 -2.06 26.28 8.07
CA ALA A 414 -2.42 25.28 9.07
C ALA A 414 -3.93 24.99 9.09
N PHE A 415 -4.76 26.03 8.94
CA PHE A 415 -6.21 25.88 8.95
C PHE A 415 -6.73 25.15 7.70
N VAL A 416 -6.19 25.44 6.51
CA VAL A 416 -6.51 24.69 5.27
C VAL A 416 -6.25 23.19 5.48
N LEU A 417 -5.06 22.83 5.97
CA LEU A 417 -4.68 21.43 6.14
C LEU A 417 -5.51 20.72 7.23
N GLN A 418 -5.87 21.43 8.30
CA GLN A 418 -6.75 20.92 9.35
C GLN A 418 -8.19 20.67 8.86
N GLU A 419 -8.70 21.56 7.99
CA GLU A 419 -10.00 21.36 7.35
C GLU A 419 -9.96 20.15 6.41
N VAL A 420 -8.90 20.03 5.62
CA VAL A 420 -8.69 18.88 4.72
C VAL A 420 -8.68 17.58 5.51
N SER A 421 -7.88 17.45 6.57
CA SER A 421 -7.79 16.21 7.36
C SER A 421 -9.13 15.75 7.92
N THR A 422 -10.00 16.68 8.31
CA THR A 422 -11.27 16.38 8.97
C THR A 422 -12.48 16.30 8.02
N SER A 423 -12.39 16.82 6.80
CA SER A 423 -13.51 16.93 5.85
C SER A 423 -14.14 15.58 5.50
N ARG A 424 -15.48 15.50 5.60
CA ARG A 424 -16.25 14.32 5.18
C ARG A 424 -16.43 14.25 3.66
N LYS A 425 -16.50 15.39 2.97
CA LYS A 425 -16.61 15.43 1.51
C LYS A 425 -15.40 14.79 0.84
N LEU A 426 -14.21 15.04 1.40
CA LEU A 426 -12.96 14.43 0.92
C LEU A 426 -12.88 12.93 1.17
N ARG A 427 -13.50 12.42 2.25
CA ARG A 427 -13.57 10.97 2.50
C ARG A 427 -14.37 10.21 1.44
N ALA A 428 -15.26 10.89 0.73
CA ALA A 428 -16.07 10.28 -0.33
C ALA A 428 -15.34 10.21 -1.68
N LEU A 429 -14.14 10.78 -1.79
CA LEU A 429 -13.32 10.68 -3.00
C LEU A 429 -12.78 9.25 -3.18
N PRO A 430 -12.51 8.81 -4.43
CA PRO A 430 -11.89 7.52 -4.70
C PRO A 430 -10.62 7.29 -3.86
N PRO A 431 -10.31 6.05 -3.43
CA PRO A 431 -9.15 5.76 -2.56
C PRO A 431 -7.80 6.26 -3.10
N GLY A 432 -7.59 6.24 -4.42
CA GLY A 432 -6.37 6.74 -5.07
C GLY A 432 -6.28 8.26 -5.24
N HIS A 433 -7.30 9.03 -4.85
CA HIS A 433 -7.28 10.47 -5.07
C HIS A 433 -6.21 11.16 -4.19
N PRO A 434 -5.34 12.03 -4.73
CA PRO A 434 -4.18 12.59 -4.02
C PRO A 434 -4.53 13.34 -2.71
N LEU A 435 -5.71 13.96 -2.64
CA LEU A 435 -6.20 14.56 -1.38
C LEU A 435 -6.19 13.61 -0.17
N HIS A 436 -6.21 12.29 -0.33
CA HIS A 436 -6.06 11.36 0.81
C HIS A 436 -4.66 11.41 1.44
N ASP A 437 -3.60 11.57 0.65
CA ASP A 437 -2.24 11.71 1.18
C ASP A 437 -2.08 13.03 1.96
N LEU A 438 -2.61 14.13 1.41
CA LEU A 438 -2.65 15.43 2.10
C LEU A 438 -3.46 15.38 3.41
N ARG A 439 -4.49 14.52 3.50
CA ARG A 439 -5.24 14.30 4.74
C ARG A 439 -4.38 13.61 5.79
N SER A 440 -3.59 12.62 5.38
CA SER A 440 -2.73 11.84 6.26
C SER A 440 -1.69 12.70 6.99
N LEU A 441 -1.24 13.81 6.38
CA LEU A 441 -0.25 14.74 6.93
C LEU A 441 -0.55 15.19 8.36
N LEU A 442 -1.83 15.45 8.69
CA LEU A 442 -2.27 15.91 10.01
C LEU A 442 -3.34 14.98 10.64
N ASP A 443 -3.48 13.75 10.14
CA ASP A 443 -4.45 12.78 10.69
C ASP A 443 -3.95 12.17 12.02
N ASN A 444 -2.62 12.05 12.18
CA ASN A 444 -2.01 11.56 13.40
C ASN A 444 -1.93 12.67 14.47
N LYS A 445 -2.33 12.34 15.71
CA LYS A 445 -2.21 13.20 16.90
C LYS A 445 -0.79 13.76 17.07
N GLU A 446 0.25 12.98 16.81
CA GLU A 446 1.65 13.43 16.94
C GLU A 446 1.98 14.57 15.97
N THR A 447 1.66 14.38 14.68
CA THR A 447 1.88 15.38 13.63
C THR A 447 1.07 16.66 13.88
N ALA A 448 -0.20 16.52 14.30
CA ALA A 448 -1.05 17.66 14.65
C ALA A 448 -0.48 18.47 15.83
N GLN A 449 0.08 17.80 16.84
CA GLN A 449 0.74 18.43 17.97
C GLN A 449 2.07 19.09 17.60
N ALA A 450 2.91 18.44 16.77
CA ALA A 450 4.15 19.02 16.25
C ALA A 450 3.86 20.33 15.49
N ARG A 451 2.88 20.30 14.58
CA ARG A 451 2.41 21.50 13.87
C ARG A 451 1.91 22.58 14.81
N GLN A 452 1.16 22.24 15.87
CA GLN A 452 0.72 23.23 16.87
C GLN A 452 1.90 23.89 17.59
N ARG A 453 2.85 23.09 18.09
CA ARG A 453 4.03 23.62 18.79
C ARG A 453 4.87 24.53 17.90
N LEU A 454 5.04 24.18 16.62
CA LEU A 454 5.73 25.04 15.64
C LEU A 454 4.95 26.33 15.35
N SER A 455 3.63 26.26 15.28
CA SER A 455 2.75 27.44 15.14
C SER A 455 2.91 28.40 16.31
N ASP A 456 2.93 27.88 17.54
CA ASP A 456 3.06 28.69 18.76
C ASP A 456 4.43 29.39 18.79
N ARG A 457 5.50 28.64 18.47
CA ARG A 457 6.85 29.16 18.31
C ARG A 457 6.95 30.26 17.26
N ARG A 458 6.31 30.09 16.11
CA ARG A 458 6.26 31.10 15.04
C ARG A 458 5.52 32.36 15.49
N ASN A 459 4.40 32.21 16.19
CA ASN A 459 3.64 33.32 16.75
C ASN A 459 4.46 34.08 17.80
N ASP A 460 5.16 33.38 18.69
CA ASP A 460 6.03 34.01 19.69
C ASP A 460 7.15 34.82 19.01
N GLN A 461 7.77 34.29 17.96
CA GLN A 461 8.78 35.00 17.17
C GLN A 461 8.20 36.27 16.50
N ALA A 462 7.00 36.17 15.92
CA ALA A 462 6.31 37.30 15.30
C ALA A 462 5.93 38.39 16.32
N HIS A 463 5.65 38.01 17.56
CA HIS A 463 5.36 38.92 18.68
C HIS A 463 6.61 39.37 19.46
N LEU A 464 7.81 39.18 18.89
CA LEU A 464 9.11 39.57 19.48
C LEU A 464 9.41 38.91 20.83
N ARG A 465 8.76 37.80 21.16
CA ARG A 465 9.07 36.96 22.32
C ARG A 465 10.25 36.05 21.98
N ARG A 466 11.44 36.64 21.95
CA ARG A 466 12.67 35.93 21.59
C ARG A 466 13.05 34.90 22.66
N ILE A 467 13.55 33.77 22.20
CA ILE A 467 14.09 32.73 23.06
C ILE A 467 15.43 33.21 23.64
N ASP A 468 15.60 33.02 24.95
CA ASP A 468 16.85 33.30 25.64
C ASP A 468 18.01 32.50 25.01
N PRO A 469 19.20 33.08 24.79
CA PRO A 469 20.36 32.35 24.29
C PRO A 469 20.66 31.03 25.02
N VAL A 470 20.34 30.93 26.31
CA VAL A 470 20.51 29.70 27.11
C VAL A 470 19.54 28.60 26.68
N ASP A 471 18.30 28.95 26.34
CA ASP A 471 17.27 28.00 25.90
C ASP A 471 17.32 27.69 24.41
N LEU A 472 18.01 28.52 23.62
CA LEU A 472 18.07 28.43 22.16
C LEU A 472 18.53 27.07 21.63
N PRO A 473 19.55 26.38 22.20
CA PRO A 473 19.92 25.04 21.75
C PRO A 473 18.78 24.02 21.89
N ARG A 474 18.10 24.01 23.04
CA ARG A 474 16.97 23.12 23.29
C ARG A 474 15.81 23.45 22.36
N ALA A 475 15.45 24.72 22.25
CA ALA A 475 14.35 25.16 21.40
C ALA A 475 14.58 24.86 19.91
N THR A 476 15.83 24.98 19.43
CA THR A 476 16.20 24.63 18.06
C THR A 476 16.10 23.13 17.82
N SER A 477 16.59 22.31 18.76
CA SER A 477 16.50 20.85 18.68
C SER A 477 15.04 20.37 18.68
N GLU A 478 14.20 20.90 19.57
CA GLU A 478 12.78 20.56 19.62
C GLU A 478 12.02 21.01 18.36
N ALA A 479 12.29 22.21 17.85
CA ALA A 479 11.67 22.68 16.62
C ALA A 479 12.11 21.85 15.41
N LEU A 480 13.39 21.45 15.35
CA LEU A 480 13.89 20.57 14.29
C LEU A 480 13.23 19.20 14.37
N ALA A 481 13.09 18.62 15.56
CA ALA A 481 12.38 17.34 15.75
C ALA A 481 10.91 17.43 15.31
N ASP A 482 10.22 18.52 15.65
CA ASP A 482 8.85 18.76 15.21
C ASP A 482 8.76 18.92 13.68
N LEU A 483 9.72 19.62 13.04
CA LEU A 483 9.79 19.76 11.58
C LEU A 483 10.04 18.41 10.91
N THR A 484 10.99 17.63 11.41
CA THR A 484 11.30 16.28 10.93
C THR A 484 10.07 15.37 11.00
N CYS A 485 9.28 15.44 12.09
CA CYS A 485 8.01 14.73 12.21
C CYS A 485 7.02 15.10 11.09
N LEU A 486 6.90 16.39 10.76
CA LEU A 486 6.04 16.83 9.66
C LEU A 486 6.58 16.44 8.28
N LEU A 487 7.90 16.46 8.07
CA LEU A 487 8.52 16.04 6.81
C LEU A 487 8.35 14.54 6.55
N GLU A 488 8.43 13.71 7.60
CA GLU A 488 8.15 12.27 7.49
C GLU A 488 6.68 12.03 7.13
N ALA A 489 5.75 12.74 7.77
CA ALA A 489 4.34 12.68 7.42
C ALA A 489 4.05 13.21 6.00
N ALA A 490 4.91 14.06 5.45
CA ALA A 490 4.85 14.59 4.09
C ALA A 490 5.65 13.76 3.07
N ARG A 491 6.10 12.55 3.42
CA ARG A 491 6.99 11.74 2.56
C ARG A 491 6.39 11.39 1.20
N PHE A 492 5.06 11.35 1.09
CA PHE A 492 4.34 11.22 -0.18
C PHE A 492 4.72 12.29 -1.22
N LEU A 493 5.21 13.48 -0.78
CA LEU A 493 5.70 14.51 -1.69
C LEU A 493 6.92 14.05 -2.51
N ALA A 494 7.66 13.04 -2.07
CA ALA A 494 8.76 12.44 -2.84
C ALA A 494 8.28 11.76 -4.14
N ASP A 495 7.00 11.38 -4.19
CA ASP A 495 6.35 10.75 -5.33
C ASP A 495 5.50 11.74 -6.15
N TRP A 496 5.39 12.99 -5.69
CA TRP A 496 4.60 14.04 -6.34
C TRP A 496 5.48 15.14 -6.92
N PRO A 497 6.18 14.89 -8.05
CA PRO A 497 7.08 15.87 -8.61
C PRO A 497 6.31 17.11 -9.11
N LEU A 498 6.88 18.27 -8.83
CA LEU A 498 6.43 19.55 -9.37
C LEU A 498 6.96 19.70 -10.80
N LEU A 499 6.07 19.82 -11.77
CA LEU A 499 6.42 19.98 -13.18
C LEU A 499 6.18 21.41 -13.63
N HIS A 500 7.13 21.98 -14.36
CA HIS A 500 6.92 23.19 -15.13
C HIS A 500 6.89 22.83 -16.62
N LEU A 501 5.71 22.91 -17.24
CA LEU A 501 5.56 22.65 -18.67
C LEU A 501 6.10 23.84 -19.45
N THR A 502 7.16 23.62 -20.23
CA THR A 502 7.78 24.69 -21.04
C THR A 502 7.14 24.79 -22.41
N THR A 503 6.75 23.64 -22.98
CA THR A 503 6.17 23.55 -24.32
C THR A 503 5.03 22.54 -24.32
N VAL A 504 3.92 22.88 -24.96
CA VAL A 504 2.79 21.99 -25.21
C VAL A 504 2.46 22.04 -26.70
N ARG A 505 2.44 20.88 -27.37
CA ARG A 505 2.06 20.76 -28.79
C ARG A 505 0.99 19.69 -28.94
N TRP A 506 -0.22 20.12 -29.28
CA TRP A 506 -1.35 19.22 -29.52
C TRP A 506 -1.36 18.70 -30.96
N ASP A 507 -1.43 17.39 -31.13
CA ASP A 507 -1.72 16.72 -32.39
C ASP A 507 -3.19 16.28 -32.39
N ALA A 508 -3.99 16.95 -33.23
CA ALA A 508 -5.42 16.67 -33.34
C ALA A 508 -5.74 15.35 -34.04
N LEU A 509 -4.81 14.80 -34.84
CA LEU A 509 -5.00 13.53 -35.55
C LEU A 509 -4.78 12.35 -34.61
N THR A 510 -3.70 12.35 -33.84
CA THR A 510 -3.40 11.29 -32.87
C THR A 510 -4.12 11.49 -31.53
N ARG A 511 -4.70 12.68 -31.31
CA ARG A 511 -5.32 13.10 -30.05
C ARG A 511 -4.34 13.00 -28.88
N THR A 512 -3.10 13.42 -29.11
CA THR A 512 -2.07 13.45 -28.09
C THR A 512 -1.35 14.79 -28.03
N ALA A 513 -0.96 15.21 -26.83
CA ALA A 513 -0.08 16.34 -26.61
C ALA A 513 1.35 15.86 -26.37
N ALA A 514 2.29 16.39 -27.15
CA ALA A 514 3.72 16.28 -26.88
C ALA A 514 4.14 17.44 -25.96
N LEU A 515 4.71 17.09 -24.81
CA LEU A 515 5.10 18.04 -23.76
C LEU A 515 6.62 18.10 -23.65
N GLU A 516 7.15 19.31 -23.46
CA GLU A 516 8.49 19.52 -22.88
C GLU A 516 8.31 20.11 -21.48
N TYR A 517 9.03 19.58 -20.50
CA TYR A 517 8.86 19.98 -19.11
C TYR A 517 10.15 19.90 -18.30
N ARG A 518 10.18 20.66 -17.20
CA ARG A 518 11.20 20.60 -16.15
C ARG A 518 10.59 19.96 -14.91
N GLU A 519 11.23 18.90 -14.41
CA GLU A 519 10.85 18.23 -13.16
C GLU A 519 11.60 18.89 -11.99
N LEU A 520 10.92 19.77 -11.27
CA LEU A 520 11.46 20.64 -10.22
C LEU A 520 11.53 19.89 -8.88
N THR A 521 12.35 18.85 -8.87
CA THR A 521 12.60 17.99 -7.72
C THR A 521 14.01 18.25 -7.17
N GLY A 522 14.13 18.32 -5.85
CA GLY A 522 15.37 18.61 -5.15
C GLY A 522 15.63 20.10 -4.92
N ASP A 523 16.78 20.44 -4.33
CA ASP A 523 17.07 21.77 -3.77
C ASP A 523 17.48 22.86 -4.78
N HIS A 524 17.37 22.62 -6.09
CA HIS A 524 17.67 23.61 -7.13
C HIS A 524 16.70 23.59 -8.33
N PRO A 525 16.47 24.73 -9.01
CA PRO A 525 15.55 24.78 -10.15
C PRO A 525 16.24 24.49 -11.51
N VAL A 526 17.55 24.28 -11.52
CA VAL A 526 18.34 24.02 -12.74
C VAL A 526 18.35 22.53 -13.03
N VAL A 527 17.37 22.08 -13.80
CA VAL A 527 17.10 20.65 -14.08
C VAL A 527 17.03 20.39 -15.59
N PRO A 528 17.35 19.17 -16.05
CA PRO A 528 17.25 18.82 -17.46
C PRO A 528 15.79 18.89 -17.94
N THR A 529 15.60 19.33 -19.18
CA THR A 529 14.32 19.24 -19.88
C THR A 529 14.02 17.78 -20.24
N ARG A 530 12.79 17.34 -19.97
CA ARG A 530 12.27 16.02 -20.30
C ARG A 530 11.08 16.16 -21.24
N THR A 531 10.69 15.05 -21.86
CA THR A 531 9.56 14.97 -22.77
C THR A 531 8.59 13.89 -22.35
N MET A 532 7.28 14.12 -22.52
CA MET A 532 6.26 13.08 -22.38
C MET A 532 5.15 13.28 -23.41
N THR A 533 4.35 12.24 -23.63
CA THR A 533 3.15 12.30 -24.48
C THR A 533 1.93 11.95 -23.64
N VAL A 534 0.86 12.73 -23.74
CA VAL A 534 -0.37 12.51 -22.95
C VAL A 534 -1.63 12.65 -23.83
N PRO A 535 -2.71 11.90 -23.53
CA PRO A 535 -3.92 11.88 -24.35
C PRO A 535 -4.92 12.99 -23.99
N ARG A 536 -4.47 14.23 -23.78
CA ARG A 536 -5.32 15.39 -23.39
C ARG A 536 -4.83 16.71 -23.98
N ASN A 537 -5.73 17.67 -24.18
CA ASN A 537 -5.49 18.93 -24.91
C ASN A 537 -5.70 20.21 -24.07
N ASP A 538 -5.92 20.06 -22.78
CA ASP A 538 -6.23 21.13 -21.81
C ASP A 538 -4.99 21.54 -20.99
N LEU A 539 -3.80 21.26 -21.51
CA LEU A 539 -2.53 21.57 -20.85
C LEU A 539 -1.95 22.91 -21.31
N GLU A 540 -1.26 23.59 -20.40
CA GLU A 540 -0.82 24.97 -20.58
C GLU A 540 0.69 25.09 -20.46
N ALA A 541 1.33 25.64 -21.50
CA ALA A 541 2.72 26.02 -21.45
C ALA A 541 2.93 27.20 -20.48
N GLY A 542 4.01 27.16 -19.71
CA GLY A 542 4.35 28.15 -18.68
C GLY A 542 3.69 27.91 -17.31
N SER A 543 2.80 26.92 -17.20
CA SER A 543 2.09 26.61 -15.96
C SER A 543 2.79 25.53 -15.14
N LEU A 544 2.53 25.55 -13.83
CA LEU A 544 2.96 24.49 -12.91
C LEU A 544 1.90 23.42 -12.78
N TYR A 545 2.36 22.17 -12.77
CA TYR A 545 1.54 20.98 -12.55
C TYR A 545 2.15 20.13 -11.44
N MET A 546 1.30 19.54 -10.61
CA MET A 546 1.69 18.40 -9.79
C MET A 546 1.39 17.13 -10.58
N ARG A 547 2.31 16.17 -10.57
CA ARG A 547 2.02 14.81 -11.02
C ARG A 547 1.80 13.92 -9.80
N ASP A 548 0.67 13.23 -9.70
CA ASP A 548 0.41 12.30 -8.59
C ASP A 548 1.02 10.90 -8.84
N SER A 549 0.77 9.97 -7.92
CA SER A 549 1.21 8.56 -8.00
C SER A 549 0.61 7.80 -9.18
N ASP A 550 -0.56 8.22 -9.66
CA ASP A 550 -1.24 7.64 -10.83
C ASP A 550 -0.73 8.25 -12.15
N HIS A 551 0.19 9.22 -12.06
CA HIS A 551 0.78 10.00 -13.15
C HIS A 551 -0.19 11.02 -13.79
N GLU A 552 -1.29 11.32 -13.12
CA GLU A 552 -2.20 12.36 -13.54
C GLU A 552 -1.62 13.75 -13.27
N LEU A 553 -1.88 14.67 -14.21
CA LEU A 553 -1.38 16.04 -14.17
C LEU A 553 -2.45 16.99 -13.63
N HIS A 554 -2.12 17.67 -12.52
CA HIS A 554 -2.99 18.60 -11.82
C HIS A 554 -2.46 20.03 -11.94
N LEU A 555 -3.23 20.91 -12.61
CA LEU A 555 -2.86 22.31 -12.79
C LEU A 555 -2.85 23.05 -11.45
N LEU A 556 -1.76 23.77 -11.13
CA LEU A 556 -1.61 24.44 -9.84
C LEU A 556 -1.94 25.94 -9.87
N ARG A 557 -2.05 26.57 -11.04
CA ARG A 557 -2.45 27.98 -11.10
C ARG A 557 -3.96 28.10 -10.81
N PRO A 558 -4.41 29.19 -10.17
CA PRO A 558 -3.62 30.36 -9.76
C PRO A 558 -2.98 30.23 -8.37
N PHE A 559 -3.14 29.10 -7.68
CA PHE A 559 -2.67 28.87 -6.31
C PHE A 559 -1.13 28.91 -6.20
N LEU A 560 -0.45 28.26 -7.14
CA LEU A 560 1.01 28.26 -7.26
C LEU A 560 1.43 28.58 -8.71
N VAL A 561 2.36 29.51 -8.87
CA VAL A 561 2.90 29.90 -10.18
C VAL A 561 4.42 29.91 -10.19
N GLY A 562 5.03 29.64 -11.34
CA GLY A 562 6.47 29.55 -11.49
C GLY A 562 7.01 30.55 -12.49
N ARG A 563 8.04 31.32 -12.12
CA ARG A 563 8.67 32.32 -13.00
C ARG A 563 10.03 32.77 -12.50
N ASP A 564 10.76 33.49 -13.35
CA ASP A 564 12.02 34.13 -12.94
C ASP A 564 11.75 35.29 -11.98
N CYS A 565 12.45 35.28 -10.85
CA CYS A 565 12.36 36.34 -9.86
C CYS A 565 13.11 37.59 -10.36
N PRO A 566 12.48 38.78 -10.44
CA PRO A 566 13.16 40.00 -10.86
C PRO A 566 14.25 40.45 -9.87
N THR A 567 14.14 40.06 -8.60
CA THR A 567 15.07 40.45 -7.53
C THR A 567 16.38 39.64 -7.59
N CYS A 568 16.30 38.31 -7.55
CA CYS A 568 17.50 37.45 -7.55
C CYS A 568 17.83 36.81 -8.90
N ARG A 569 16.98 36.99 -9.92
CA ARG A 569 17.13 36.39 -11.26
C ARG A 569 17.14 34.86 -11.31
N LEU A 570 16.82 34.22 -10.18
CA LEU A 570 16.59 32.78 -10.11
C LEU A 570 15.13 32.48 -10.42
N TRP A 571 14.89 31.34 -11.05
CA TRP A 571 13.54 30.79 -11.19
C TRP A 571 13.01 30.40 -9.81
N SER A 572 11.75 30.74 -9.51
CA SER A 572 11.14 30.52 -8.20
C SER A 572 9.66 30.17 -8.33
N THR A 573 9.13 29.51 -7.31
CA THR A 573 7.69 29.30 -7.14
C THR A 573 7.09 30.42 -6.29
N PHE A 574 5.86 30.82 -6.60
CA PHE A 574 5.18 31.90 -5.93
C PHE A 574 3.73 31.53 -5.60
N HIS A 575 3.27 31.98 -4.44
CA HIS A 575 1.85 32.01 -4.08
C HIS A 575 1.34 33.46 -4.07
N VAL A 576 0.03 33.62 -4.07
CA VAL A 576 -0.62 34.93 -3.93
C VAL A 576 -0.52 35.42 -2.49
N ASP A 577 0.22 36.51 -2.29
CA ASP A 577 0.34 37.20 -1.00
C ASP A 577 -0.82 38.19 -0.83
N ARG A 578 -1.01 39.11 -1.78
CA ARG A 578 -2.08 40.13 -1.71
C ARG A 578 -2.65 40.42 -3.09
N ALA A 579 -3.88 40.91 -3.16
CA ALA A 579 -4.52 41.24 -4.43
C ALA A 579 -5.27 42.58 -4.39
N PRO A 580 -4.57 43.71 -4.22
CA PRO A 580 -5.17 45.04 -4.38
C PRO A 580 -5.82 45.21 -5.76
N LYS A 581 -6.67 46.24 -5.94
CA LYS A 581 -7.55 46.37 -7.12
C LYS A 581 -6.84 46.22 -8.49
N ASP A 582 -5.64 46.77 -8.64
CA ASP A 582 -5.00 46.89 -9.96
C ASP A 582 -3.79 45.96 -10.15
N LYS A 583 -3.44 45.15 -9.15
CA LYS A 583 -2.30 44.23 -9.21
C LYS A 583 -2.42 43.07 -8.24
N VAL A 584 -1.77 41.96 -8.56
CA VAL A 584 -1.58 40.83 -7.66
C VAL A 584 -0.13 40.83 -7.17
N ILE A 585 0.06 40.73 -5.86
CA ILE A 585 1.36 40.66 -5.22
C ILE A 585 1.64 39.19 -4.92
N LEU A 586 2.74 38.69 -5.48
CA LEU A 586 3.19 37.32 -5.34
C LEU A 586 4.41 37.22 -4.45
N LYS A 587 4.51 36.18 -3.63
CA LYS A 587 5.64 35.96 -2.72
C LYS A 587 6.30 34.61 -2.99
N SER A 588 7.62 34.64 -3.18
CA SER A 588 8.41 33.43 -3.45
C SER A 588 8.48 32.54 -2.21
N LEU A 589 8.34 31.23 -2.43
CA LEU A 589 8.43 30.25 -1.36
C LEU A 589 9.89 30.07 -0.91
N GLU A 590 10.82 30.07 -1.85
CA GLU A 590 12.25 29.78 -1.62
C GLU A 590 13.02 30.96 -1.05
N HIS A 591 12.69 32.18 -1.48
CA HIS A 591 13.48 33.37 -1.13
C HIS A 591 12.69 34.43 -0.37
N GLY A 592 11.35 34.31 -0.30
CA GLY A 592 10.50 35.33 0.32
C GLY A 592 10.41 36.64 -0.46
N HIS A 593 11.04 36.74 -1.64
CA HIS A 593 10.97 37.91 -2.51
C HIS A 593 9.54 38.15 -3.00
N VAL A 594 9.18 39.43 -3.10
CA VAL A 594 7.86 39.87 -3.53
C VAL A 594 7.92 40.40 -4.95
N VAL A 595 6.93 40.02 -5.77
CA VAL A 595 6.81 40.41 -7.18
C VAL A 595 5.41 40.93 -7.43
N GLU A 596 5.31 42.08 -8.09
CA GLU A 596 4.04 42.63 -8.52
C GLU A 596 3.67 42.11 -9.92
N ASP A 597 2.44 41.65 -10.07
CA ASP A 597 1.85 41.22 -11.32
C ASP A 597 0.66 42.12 -11.66
N ALA A 598 0.81 42.95 -12.69
CA ALA A 598 -0.25 43.83 -13.19
C ALA A 598 -1.05 43.19 -14.33
N SER A 599 -0.81 41.92 -14.67
CA SER A 599 -1.52 41.23 -15.74
C SER A 599 -2.97 40.96 -15.33
N PRO A 600 -3.95 41.25 -16.21
CA PRO A 600 -5.35 40.91 -15.94
C PRO A 600 -5.58 39.39 -15.88
N VAL A 601 -4.70 38.59 -16.49
CA VAL A 601 -4.86 37.13 -16.60
C VAL A 601 -4.86 36.46 -15.23
N LEU A 602 -3.90 36.80 -14.37
CA LEU A 602 -3.79 36.16 -13.05
C LEU A 602 -4.97 36.54 -12.15
N ARG A 603 -5.40 37.80 -12.21
CA ARG A 603 -6.59 38.26 -11.48
C ARG A 603 -7.84 37.52 -11.95
N ALA A 604 -8.06 37.41 -13.26
CA ALA A 604 -9.19 36.67 -13.81
C ALA A 604 -9.16 35.18 -13.42
N SER A 605 -7.98 34.56 -13.36
CA SER A 605 -7.85 33.19 -12.85
C SER A 605 -8.22 33.07 -11.37
N LEU A 606 -7.85 34.04 -10.53
CA LEU A 606 -8.25 34.06 -9.11
C LEU A 606 -9.75 34.22 -8.93
N GLU A 607 -10.39 35.09 -9.71
CA GLU A 607 -11.85 35.26 -9.74
C GLU A 607 -12.55 33.97 -10.19
N HIS A 608 -12.00 33.26 -11.19
CA HIS A 608 -12.53 32.00 -11.70
C HIS A 608 -12.56 30.90 -10.63
N VAL A 609 -11.49 30.78 -9.82
CA VAL A 609 -11.43 29.82 -8.70
C VAL A 609 -12.02 30.39 -7.39
N GLN A 610 -12.73 31.52 -7.48
CA GLN A 610 -13.41 32.20 -6.37
C GLN A 610 -12.49 32.69 -5.23
N LEU A 611 -11.19 32.86 -5.48
CA LEU A 611 -10.22 33.43 -4.53
C LEU A 611 -10.19 34.97 -4.53
N LEU A 612 -10.97 35.61 -5.41
CA LEU A 612 -11.23 37.06 -5.45
C LEU A 612 -12.71 37.37 -5.64
#